data_AF-A0A554VAF3-F1
#
_entry.id   AF-A0A554VAF3-F1
#
_cell.length_a   1.000
_cell.length_b   1.000
_cell.length_c   1.000
_cell.angle_alpha   90.00
_cell.angle_beta   90.00
_cell.angle_gamma   90.00
#
_symmetry.space_group_name_H-M   'P 1'
#
loop_
_entity.id
_entity.type
_entity.pdbx_description
1 polymer ?
#
loop_
_entity_poly.entity_id
_entity_poly.type
_entity_poly.pdbx_seq_one_letter_code
_entity_poly.pdbx_strand_id
1 'polypeptide(L)'
;MEARHRKPGSVRLNELQYAEMEKLGFESESAYVKYKMEQGQSKLEVLKTPLLENNSVRKLPVVNERKSHNAVVEDQLTIQRLSMENQKLQEKLEEINKNNQDTLNGVHHKVHSLLQEELQKRDFEELKKAYAMRSDKIKELEKSLSESKKETEAKQEEIEALVKKLGFVELGKALLPGAISGLAKQYPKQMQGIAGTLGSLGLNETDRNINDSEENDYSLQVLEHLSELFTEEQFEQVVQLMIQLGEQIKEDDNLIQKIGYYLNQLQQKKEQRDEESK
;
A
#
# COMPACT_ATOMS: atom_id res chain seq x y z
N MET A 1 -31.88 -30.03 -8.20
CA MET A 1 -31.80 -28.59 -8.48
C MET A 1 -30.37 -28.17 -8.24
N GLU A 2 -29.57 -28.07 -9.31
CA GLU A 2 -28.17 -27.66 -9.18
C GLU A 2 -28.09 -26.14 -9.03
N ALA A 3 -27.54 -25.69 -7.90
CA ALA A 3 -27.25 -24.28 -7.66
C ALA A 3 -26.07 -23.86 -8.54
N ARG A 4 -26.36 -23.31 -9.72
CA ARG A 4 -25.33 -22.84 -10.68
C ARG A 4 -24.47 -21.75 -10.03
N HIS A 5 -23.16 -21.83 -10.28
CA HIS A 5 -22.13 -20.96 -9.69
C HIS A 5 -22.36 -19.49 -10.03
N ARG A 6 -22.54 -18.69 -8.98
CA ARG A 6 -22.84 -17.26 -9.04
C ARG A 6 -21.56 -16.48 -9.37
N LYS A 7 -21.51 -15.81 -10.52
CA LYS A 7 -20.42 -14.88 -10.85
C LYS A 7 -20.74 -13.50 -10.25
N PRO A 8 -19.85 -12.90 -9.44
CA PRO A 8 -20.06 -11.55 -8.92
C PRO A 8 -20.07 -10.55 -10.08
N GLY A 9 -21.10 -9.70 -10.15
CA GLY A 9 -21.28 -8.70 -11.21
C GLY A 9 -22.21 -9.09 -12.36
N SER A 10 -22.82 -10.29 -12.35
CA SER A 10 -23.84 -10.66 -13.34
C SER A 10 -25.25 -10.17 -12.98
N VAL A 11 -26.03 -9.84 -14.01
CA VAL A 11 -27.44 -9.45 -13.89
C VAL A 11 -28.27 -10.66 -13.49
N ARG A 12 -29.12 -10.51 -12.47
CA ARG A 12 -30.02 -11.58 -12.00
C ARG A 12 -31.12 -11.84 -13.03
N LEU A 13 -31.13 -13.03 -13.63
CA LEU A 13 -32.19 -13.48 -14.52
C LEU A 13 -33.23 -14.32 -13.75
N ASN A 14 -34.46 -14.33 -14.26
CA ASN A 14 -35.55 -15.16 -13.74
C ASN A 14 -35.43 -16.61 -14.27
N GLU A 15 -36.02 -17.61 -13.63
CA GLU A 15 -35.90 -19.02 -14.04
C GLU A 15 -36.36 -19.27 -15.48
N LEU A 16 -37.43 -18.60 -15.90
CA LEU A 16 -37.90 -18.63 -17.30
C LEU A 16 -36.89 -18.04 -18.28
N GLN A 17 -36.15 -17.01 -17.86
CA GLN A 17 -35.13 -16.36 -18.68
C GLN A 17 -33.87 -17.22 -18.79
N TYR A 18 -33.51 -17.99 -17.76
CA TYR A 18 -32.44 -18.98 -17.85
C TYR A 18 -32.81 -20.14 -18.78
N ALA A 19 -34.06 -20.61 -18.75
CA ALA A 19 -34.53 -21.64 -19.69
C ALA A 19 -34.51 -21.12 -21.14
N GLU A 20 -34.83 -19.84 -21.34
CA GLU A 20 -34.73 -19.20 -22.67
C GLU A 20 -33.26 -19.00 -23.09
N MET A 21 -32.39 -18.59 -22.18
CA MET A 21 -30.96 -18.44 -22.40
C MET A 21 -30.31 -19.77 -22.84
N GLU A 22 -30.69 -20.88 -22.20
CA GLU A 22 -30.20 -22.22 -22.52
C GLU A 22 -30.72 -22.69 -23.89
N LYS A 23 -31.98 -22.38 -24.24
CA LYS A 23 -32.52 -22.63 -25.59
C LYS A 23 -31.82 -21.82 -26.68
N LEU A 24 -31.38 -20.60 -26.36
CA LEU A 24 -30.69 -19.69 -27.27
C LEU A 24 -29.17 -19.94 -27.31
N GLY A 25 -28.64 -20.82 -26.47
CA GLY A 25 -27.22 -21.19 -26.45
C GLY A 25 -26.29 -20.11 -25.89
N PHE A 26 -26.77 -19.21 -25.03
CA PHE A 26 -25.91 -18.20 -24.40
C PHE A 26 -25.25 -18.75 -23.13
N GLU A 27 -23.91 -18.68 -23.07
CA GLU A 27 -23.13 -19.13 -21.90
C GLU A 27 -22.99 -18.07 -20.79
N SER A 28 -23.38 -16.82 -21.08
CA SER A 28 -23.24 -15.68 -20.17
C SER A 28 -24.54 -14.93 -20.00
N GLU A 29 -24.89 -14.60 -18.76
CA GLU A 29 -26.10 -13.84 -18.42
C GLU A 29 -26.06 -12.42 -19.02
N SER A 30 -24.87 -11.82 -19.11
CA SER A 30 -24.69 -10.49 -19.73
C SER A 30 -24.94 -10.50 -21.24
N ALA A 31 -24.58 -11.59 -21.92
CA ALA A 31 -24.81 -11.75 -23.37
C ALA A 31 -26.31 -11.87 -23.67
N TYR A 32 -27.04 -12.63 -22.85
CA TYR A 32 -28.49 -12.76 -22.96
C TYR A 32 -29.23 -11.43 -22.74
N VAL A 33 -28.82 -10.63 -21.75
CA VAL A 33 -29.42 -9.31 -21.52
C VAL A 33 -29.12 -8.37 -22.68
N LYS A 34 -27.89 -8.35 -23.19
CA LYS A 34 -27.52 -7.52 -24.36
C LYS A 34 -28.38 -7.87 -25.58
N TYR A 35 -28.56 -9.15 -25.86
CA TYR A 35 -29.44 -9.63 -26.93
C TYR A 35 -30.90 -9.16 -26.76
N LYS A 36 -31.45 -9.26 -25.54
CA LYS A 36 -32.81 -8.77 -25.25
C LYS A 36 -32.92 -7.25 -25.37
N MET A 37 -31.88 -6.52 -25.01
CA MET A 37 -31.82 -5.06 -25.17
C MET A 37 -31.77 -4.67 -26.64
N GLU A 38 -30.99 -5.37 -27.47
CA GLU A 38 -30.93 -5.15 -28.92
C GLU A 38 -32.29 -5.45 -29.59
N GLN A 39 -32.99 -6.51 -29.18
CA GLN A 39 -34.36 -6.76 -29.63
C GLN A 39 -35.37 -5.69 -29.15
N GLY A 40 -35.15 -5.12 -27.96
CA GLY A 40 -35.96 -4.01 -27.46
C GLY A 40 -35.71 -2.72 -28.25
N GLN A 41 -34.46 -2.46 -28.60
CA GLN A 41 -34.05 -1.31 -29.41
C GLN A 41 -34.60 -1.41 -30.83
N SER A 42 -34.53 -2.58 -31.49
CA SER A 42 -35.11 -2.73 -32.83
C SER A 42 -36.63 -2.52 -32.84
N LYS A 43 -37.36 -2.95 -31.80
CA LYS A 43 -38.79 -2.68 -31.64
C LYS A 43 -39.09 -1.20 -31.36
N LEU A 44 -38.22 -0.52 -30.64
CA LEU A 44 -38.31 0.93 -30.41
C LEU A 44 -37.96 1.74 -31.66
N GLU A 45 -37.02 1.28 -32.49
CA GLU A 45 -36.67 1.92 -33.76
C GLU A 45 -37.80 1.79 -34.79
N VAL A 46 -38.52 0.67 -34.82
CA VAL A 46 -39.74 0.52 -35.65
C VAL A 46 -40.87 1.45 -35.19
N LEU A 47 -40.92 1.82 -33.91
CA LEU A 47 -41.85 2.83 -33.39
C LEU A 47 -41.35 4.26 -33.57
N LYS A 48 -40.05 4.44 -33.84
CA LYS A 48 -39.37 5.73 -34.05
C LYS A 48 -39.00 6.00 -35.50
N THR A 49 -39.39 5.15 -36.45
CA THR A 49 -39.36 5.54 -37.86
C THR A 49 -40.15 6.83 -37.98
N PRO A 50 -39.51 7.94 -38.39
CA PRO A 50 -40.14 9.23 -38.39
C PRO A 50 -41.37 9.16 -39.28
N LEU A 51 -42.51 9.58 -38.72
CA LEU A 51 -43.63 10.09 -39.47
C LEU A 51 -43.05 10.95 -40.60
N LEU A 52 -43.17 10.44 -41.84
CA LEU A 52 -42.82 11.22 -43.02
C LEU A 52 -43.45 12.61 -42.87
N GLU A 53 -42.61 13.63 -43.00
CA GLU A 53 -42.92 15.06 -43.01
C GLU A 53 -43.78 15.47 -44.23
N ASN A 54 -44.78 14.69 -44.59
CA ASN A 54 -45.80 15.11 -45.54
C ASN A 54 -47.12 15.22 -44.81
N ASN A 55 -47.44 16.48 -44.50
CA ASN A 55 -48.79 17.00 -44.34
C ASN A 55 -49.75 16.38 -45.36
N SER A 56 -50.36 15.25 -45.02
CA SER A 56 -51.68 14.90 -45.53
C SER A 56 -52.58 14.74 -44.32
N VAL A 57 -53.16 15.87 -43.90
CA VAL A 57 -54.41 15.86 -43.15
C VAL A 57 -55.36 14.93 -43.91
N ARG A 58 -55.61 13.73 -43.37
CA ARG A 58 -56.70 12.87 -43.81
C ARG A 58 -57.99 13.64 -43.50
N LYS A 59 -58.42 14.46 -44.45
CA LYS A 59 -59.78 15.01 -44.44
C LYS A 59 -60.71 13.84 -44.70
N LEU A 60 -61.44 13.43 -43.66
CA LEU A 60 -62.59 12.56 -43.80
C LEU A 60 -63.54 13.20 -44.83
N PRO A 61 -64.21 12.41 -45.70
CA PRO A 61 -65.14 12.95 -46.67
C PRO A 61 -66.24 13.71 -45.94
N VAL A 62 -66.39 15.00 -46.25
CA VAL A 62 -67.48 15.83 -45.74
C VAL A 62 -68.76 15.31 -46.39
N VAL A 63 -69.53 14.54 -45.63
CA VAL A 63 -70.92 14.24 -45.96
C VAL A 63 -71.70 15.53 -45.76
N ASN A 64 -72.06 16.18 -46.86
CA ASN A 64 -73.00 17.31 -46.88
C ASN A 64 -74.42 16.80 -46.60
N GLU A 65 -74.67 16.40 -45.35
CA GLU A 65 -76.02 16.36 -44.83
C GLU A 65 -76.37 17.75 -44.32
N ARG A 66 -77.52 18.29 -44.77
CA ARG A 66 -78.11 19.51 -44.22
C ARG A 66 -78.48 19.25 -42.76
N LYS A 67 -77.50 19.39 -41.86
CA LYS A 67 -77.73 19.29 -40.42
C LYS A 67 -78.41 20.57 -39.95
N SER A 68 -79.51 20.37 -39.23
CA SER A 68 -80.17 21.40 -38.43
C SER A 68 -79.15 22.31 -37.75
N HIS A 69 -79.32 23.63 -37.87
CA HIS A 69 -78.42 24.63 -37.27
C HIS A 69 -78.19 24.38 -35.77
N ASN A 70 -79.16 23.77 -35.07
CA ASN A 70 -79.06 23.41 -33.66
C ASN A 70 -78.03 22.28 -33.40
N ALA A 71 -77.92 21.29 -34.29
CA ALA A 71 -76.96 20.19 -34.13
C ALA A 71 -75.51 20.64 -34.31
N VAL A 72 -75.27 21.63 -35.19
CA VAL A 72 -73.93 22.22 -35.40
C VAL A 72 -73.46 23.01 -34.18
N VAL A 73 -74.37 23.73 -33.51
CA VAL A 73 -74.06 24.49 -32.29
C VAL A 73 -73.79 23.55 -31.10
N GLU A 74 -74.55 22.47 -30.97
CA GLU A 74 -74.31 21.43 -29.95
C GLU A 74 -72.96 20.73 -30.15
N ASP A 75 -72.61 20.39 -31.39
CA ASP A 75 -71.29 19.84 -31.74
C ASP A 75 -70.16 20.84 -31.41
N GLN A 76 -70.37 22.14 -31.64
CA GLN A 76 -69.37 23.17 -31.35
C GLN A 76 -69.15 23.39 -29.84
N LEU A 77 -70.23 23.35 -29.05
CA LEU A 77 -70.17 23.44 -27.58
C LEU A 77 -69.54 22.19 -26.95
N THR A 78 -69.81 21.01 -27.49
CA THR A 78 -69.17 19.76 -27.04
C THR A 78 -67.69 19.73 -27.37
N ILE A 79 -67.28 20.19 -28.56
CA ILE A 79 -65.86 20.36 -28.90
C ILE A 79 -65.17 21.34 -27.95
N GLN A 80 -65.80 22.48 -27.64
CA GLN A 80 -65.25 23.44 -26.69
C GLN A 80 -65.14 22.86 -25.27
N ARG A 81 -66.13 22.07 -24.85
CA ARG A 81 -66.07 21.36 -23.56
C ARG A 81 -64.92 20.36 -23.53
N LEU A 82 -64.76 19.56 -24.58
CA LEU A 82 -63.67 18.59 -24.72
C LEU A 82 -62.30 19.27 -24.83
N SER A 83 -62.19 20.45 -25.45
CA SER A 83 -60.93 21.19 -25.49
C SER A 83 -60.53 21.72 -24.11
N MET A 84 -61.50 22.24 -23.36
CA MET A 84 -61.30 22.68 -21.97
C MET A 84 -60.93 21.50 -21.05
N GLU A 85 -61.55 20.34 -21.26
CA GLU A 85 -61.23 19.13 -20.50
C GLU A 85 -59.83 18.61 -20.85
N ASN A 86 -59.45 18.58 -22.13
CA ASN A 86 -58.09 18.23 -22.54
C ASN A 86 -57.03 19.19 -21.97
N GLN A 87 -57.30 20.50 -21.96
CA GLN A 87 -56.39 21.47 -21.36
C GLN A 87 -56.23 21.24 -19.85
N LYS A 88 -57.32 20.99 -19.13
CA LYS A 88 -57.26 20.62 -17.69
C LYS A 88 -56.51 19.32 -17.45
N LEU A 89 -56.65 18.34 -18.34
CA LEU A 89 -55.90 17.08 -18.25
C LEU A 89 -54.40 17.30 -18.51
N GLN A 90 -54.04 18.18 -19.44
CA GLN A 90 -52.66 18.58 -19.67
C GLN A 90 -52.06 19.29 -18.45
N GLU A 91 -52.77 20.26 -17.87
CA GLU A 91 -52.33 20.96 -16.65
C GLU A 91 -52.10 19.99 -15.49
N LYS A 92 -53.02 19.03 -15.29
CA LYS A 92 -52.85 17.98 -14.27
C LYS A 92 -51.65 17.08 -14.55
N LEU A 93 -51.40 16.73 -15.81
CA LEU A 93 -50.22 15.95 -16.18
C LEU A 93 -48.93 16.71 -15.91
N GLU A 94 -48.89 18.01 -16.23
CA GLU A 94 -47.75 18.87 -15.93
C GLU A 94 -47.50 19.03 -14.43
N GLU A 95 -48.56 19.19 -13.63
CA GLU A 95 -48.48 19.26 -12.17
C GLU A 95 -47.98 17.95 -11.57
N ILE A 96 -48.48 16.80 -12.04
CA ILE A 96 -47.96 15.48 -11.64
C ILE A 96 -46.49 15.34 -12.03
N ASN A 97 -46.12 15.78 -13.23
CA ASN A 97 -44.74 15.67 -13.69
C ASN A 97 -43.79 16.55 -12.87
N LYS A 98 -44.22 17.76 -12.52
CA LYS A 98 -43.47 18.66 -11.64
C LYS A 98 -43.32 18.08 -10.23
N ASN A 99 -44.41 17.57 -9.65
CA ASN A 99 -44.36 16.91 -8.34
C ASN A 99 -43.45 15.67 -8.36
N ASN A 100 -43.48 14.89 -9.43
CA ASN A 100 -42.57 13.75 -9.61
C ASN A 100 -41.11 14.21 -9.72
N GLN A 101 -40.83 15.28 -10.45
CA GLN A 101 -39.49 15.85 -10.56
C GLN A 101 -38.98 16.31 -9.18
N ASP A 102 -39.82 17.03 -8.42
CA ASP A 102 -39.46 17.57 -7.10
C ASP A 102 -39.24 16.45 -6.07
N THR A 103 -40.10 15.42 -6.08
CA THR A 103 -39.92 14.24 -5.22
C THR A 103 -38.68 13.44 -5.62
N LEU A 104 -38.41 13.25 -6.91
CA LEU A 104 -37.21 12.58 -7.40
C LEU A 104 -35.94 13.34 -7.00
N ASN A 105 -35.94 14.67 -7.14
CA ASN A 105 -34.84 15.53 -6.70
C ASN A 105 -34.61 15.41 -5.19
N GLY A 106 -35.68 15.41 -4.40
CA GLY A 106 -35.60 15.21 -2.95
C GLY A 106 -35.02 13.85 -2.57
N VAL A 107 -35.42 12.79 -3.26
CA VAL A 107 -34.86 11.44 -3.08
C VAL A 107 -33.39 11.41 -3.48
N HIS A 108 -33.01 12.00 -4.61
CA HIS A 108 -31.61 12.08 -5.05
C HIS A 108 -30.73 12.80 -4.03
N HIS A 109 -31.16 13.95 -3.52
CA HIS A 109 -30.40 14.67 -2.49
C HIS A 109 -30.28 13.87 -1.20
N LYS A 110 -31.35 13.21 -0.75
CA LYS A 110 -31.30 12.39 0.46
C LYS A 110 -30.40 11.17 0.30
N VAL A 111 -30.50 10.47 -0.83
CA VAL A 111 -29.64 9.32 -1.15
C VAL A 111 -28.19 9.77 -1.27
N HIS A 112 -27.92 10.90 -1.93
CA HIS A 112 -26.57 11.45 -2.04
C HIS A 112 -25.99 11.82 -0.68
N SER A 113 -26.75 12.51 0.17
CA SER A 113 -26.34 12.85 1.54
C SER A 113 -26.05 11.61 2.38
N LEU A 114 -26.93 10.60 2.32
CA LEU A 114 -26.73 9.34 3.05
C LEU A 114 -25.50 8.58 2.55
N LEU A 115 -25.30 8.49 1.24
CA LEU A 115 -24.11 7.86 0.67
C LEU A 115 -22.84 8.60 1.05
N GLN A 116 -22.87 9.93 1.05
CA GLN A 116 -21.74 10.76 1.47
C GLN A 116 -21.42 10.57 2.95
N GLU A 117 -22.43 10.55 3.81
CA GLU A 117 -22.26 10.29 5.25
C GLU A 117 -21.70 8.89 5.52
N GLU A 118 -22.22 7.86 4.84
CA GLU A 118 -21.73 6.49 5.01
C GLU A 118 -20.29 6.32 4.50
N LEU A 119 -19.93 6.96 3.38
CA LEU A 119 -18.55 7.02 2.90
C LEU A 119 -17.64 7.72 3.92
N GLN A 120 -18.04 8.90 4.41
CA GLN A 120 -17.27 9.64 5.42
C GLN A 120 -17.10 8.86 6.72
N LYS A 121 -18.13 8.14 7.20
CA LYS A 121 -18.04 7.29 8.38
C LYS A 121 -17.05 6.15 8.16
N ARG A 122 -17.12 5.46 7.02
CA ARG A 122 -16.20 4.37 6.70
C ARG A 122 -14.76 4.88 6.64
N ASP A 123 -14.53 5.97 5.93
CA ASP A 123 -13.20 6.56 5.79
C ASP A 123 -12.65 7.03 7.16
N PHE A 124 -13.50 7.58 8.03
CA PHE A 124 -13.13 7.94 9.40
C PHE A 124 -12.77 6.70 10.24
N GLU A 125 -13.53 5.62 10.15
CA GLU A 125 -13.22 4.37 10.87
C GLU A 125 -11.91 3.74 10.39
N GLU A 126 -11.67 3.73 9.08
CA GLU A 126 -10.41 3.27 8.50
C GLU A 126 -9.23 4.14 8.98
N LEU A 127 -9.39 5.46 8.94
CA LEU A 127 -8.36 6.39 9.41
C LEU A 127 -8.10 6.23 10.91
N LYS A 128 -9.14 6.02 11.72
CA LYS A 128 -9.01 5.77 13.16
C LYS A 128 -8.25 4.47 13.45
N LYS A 129 -8.53 3.40 12.71
CA LYS A 129 -7.78 2.13 12.81
C LYS A 129 -6.33 2.30 12.41
N ALA A 130 -6.07 2.97 11.28
CA ALA A 130 -4.71 3.24 10.81
C ALA A 130 -3.92 4.10 11.81
N TYR A 131 -4.56 5.10 12.42
CA TYR A 131 -3.95 5.93 13.45
C TYR A 131 -3.62 5.12 14.70
N ALA A 132 -4.53 4.27 15.18
CA ALA A 132 -4.27 3.39 16.32
C ALA A 132 -3.06 2.47 16.06
N MET A 133 -3.03 1.79 14.90
CA MET A 133 -1.89 0.94 14.53
C MET A 133 -0.57 1.71 14.46
N ARG A 134 -0.57 2.92 13.87
CA ARG A 134 0.64 3.76 13.83
C ARG A 134 1.06 4.22 15.21
N SER A 135 0.11 4.59 16.07
CA SER A 135 0.39 5.00 17.44
C SER A 135 1.01 3.87 18.25
N ASP A 136 0.51 2.64 18.10
CA ASP A 136 1.06 1.48 18.80
C ASP A 136 2.46 1.14 18.27
N LYS A 137 2.69 1.22 16.95
CA LYS A 137 4.02 1.04 16.36
C LYS A 137 5.02 2.10 16.82
N ILE A 138 4.58 3.35 17.01
CA ILE A 138 5.42 4.42 17.58
C ILE A 138 5.82 4.06 19.01
N LYS A 139 4.88 3.61 19.85
CA LYS A 139 5.19 3.19 21.23
C LYS A 139 6.16 2.00 21.28
N GLU A 140 6.01 1.04 20.38
CA GLU A 140 6.94 -0.09 20.26
C GLU A 140 8.34 0.38 19.87
N LEU A 141 8.45 1.29 18.90
CA LEU A 141 9.73 1.88 18.49
C LEU A 141 10.36 2.72 19.59
N GLU A 142 9.57 3.51 20.33
CA GLU A 142 10.04 4.27 21.49
C GLU A 142 10.57 3.36 22.58
N LYS A 143 9.87 2.24 22.84
CA LYS A 143 10.32 1.23 23.80
C LYS A 143 11.63 0.58 23.34
N SER A 144 11.70 0.14 22.10
CA SER A 144 12.92 -0.45 21.51
C SER A 144 14.10 0.52 21.53
N LEU A 145 13.87 1.81 21.24
CA LEU A 145 14.88 2.86 21.31
C LEU A 145 15.35 3.07 22.76
N SER A 146 14.44 3.03 23.74
CA SER A 146 14.80 3.14 25.15
C SER A 146 15.61 1.93 25.65
N GLU A 147 15.30 0.73 25.17
CA GLU A 147 16.04 -0.50 25.50
C GLU A 147 17.43 -0.47 24.85
N SER A 148 17.52 -0.09 23.58
CA SER A 148 18.79 0.06 22.87
C SER A 148 19.69 1.13 23.51
N LYS A 149 19.13 2.27 23.96
CA LYS A 149 19.89 3.29 24.69
C LYS A 149 20.50 2.74 25.98
N LYS A 150 19.71 2.01 26.78
CA LYS A 150 20.21 1.38 28.01
C LYS A 150 21.31 0.36 27.72
N GLU A 151 21.18 -0.41 26.65
CA GLU A 151 22.21 -1.36 26.23
C GLU A 151 23.49 -0.64 25.81
N THR A 152 23.38 0.46 25.06
CA THR A 152 24.56 1.26 24.67
C THR A 152 25.24 1.92 25.87
N GLU A 153 24.48 2.41 26.85
CA GLU A 153 25.02 2.96 28.09
C GLU A 153 25.76 1.89 28.90
N ALA A 154 25.19 0.68 29.03
CA ALA A 154 25.83 -0.44 29.71
C ALA A 154 27.15 -0.85 29.02
N LYS A 155 27.14 -0.99 27.69
CA LYS A 155 28.37 -1.29 26.92
C LYS A 155 29.40 -0.17 27.03
N GLN A 156 28.98 1.08 27.08
CA GLN A 156 29.90 2.21 27.29
C GLN A 156 30.55 2.15 28.67
N GLU A 157 29.80 1.83 29.73
CA GLU A 157 30.35 1.62 31.07
C GLU A 157 31.35 0.44 31.10
N GLU A 158 31.05 -0.65 30.40
CA GLU A 158 31.96 -1.78 30.25
C GLU A 158 33.26 -1.39 29.53
N ILE A 159 33.15 -0.64 28.42
CA ILE A 159 34.30 -0.12 27.69
C ILE A 159 35.13 0.80 28.59
N GLU A 160 34.51 1.71 29.34
CA GLU A 160 35.24 2.57 30.28
C GLU A 160 35.95 1.77 31.38
N ALA A 161 35.33 0.70 31.88
CA ALA A 161 35.95 -0.20 32.84
C ALA A 161 37.13 -0.96 32.23
N LEU A 162 37.01 -1.42 30.98
CA LEU A 162 38.08 -2.07 30.23
C LEU A 162 39.23 -1.11 29.93
N VAL A 163 38.94 0.14 29.53
CA VAL A 163 39.95 1.18 29.32
C VAL A 163 40.68 1.51 30.61
N LYS A 164 39.98 1.60 31.75
CA LYS A 164 40.61 1.77 33.06
C LYS A 164 41.51 0.58 33.40
N LYS A 165 41.06 -0.66 33.17
CA LYS A 165 41.87 -1.88 33.38
C LYS A 165 43.11 -1.89 32.47
N LEU A 166 42.96 -1.59 31.18
CA LEU A 166 44.06 -1.48 30.22
C LEU A 166 45.05 -0.38 30.63
N GLY A 167 44.55 0.79 31.05
CA GLY A 167 45.38 1.86 31.59
C GLY A 167 46.16 1.44 32.84
N PHE A 168 45.55 0.68 33.76
CA PHE A 168 46.27 0.10 34.91
C PHE A 168 47.31 -0.94 34.50
N VAL A 169 47.03 -1.75 33.48
CA VAL A 169 47.99 -2.74 32.94
C VAL A 169 49.17 -2.03 32.25
N GLU A 170 48.92 -0.97 31.49
CA GLU A 170 49.97 -0.15 30.86
C GLU A 170 50.79 0.63 31.89
N LEU A 171 50.15 1.23 32.90
CA LEU A 171 50.84 1.80 34.06
C LEU A 171 51.67 0.75 34.80
N GLY A 172 51.14 -0.46 34.96
CA GLY A 172 51.87 -1.60 35.50
C GLY A 172 53.10 -1.94 34.66
N LYS A 173 52.95 -2.06 33.34
CA LYS A 173 54.08 -2.28 32.41
C LYS A 173 55.11 -1.15 32.42
N ALA A 174 54.70 0.10 32.66
CA ALA A 174 55.61 1.24 32.76
C ALA A 174 56.35 1.30 34.11
N LEU A 175 55.69 0.92 35.21
CA LEU A 175 56.24 0.98 36.57
C LEU A 175 57.05 -0.27 36.95
N LEU A 176 56.74 -1.43 36.38
CA LEU A 176 57.45 -2.70 36.64
C LEU A 176 58.95 -2.63 36.30
N PRO A 177 59.40 -2.10 35.14
CA PRO A 177 60.82 -1.95 34.84
C PRO A 177 61.54 -1.02 35.83
N GLY A 178 60.87 0.04 36.29
CA GLY A 178 61.40 0.96 37.29
C GLY A 178 61.59 0.32 38.67
N ALA A 179 60.59 -0.45 39.12
CA ALA A 179 60.65 -1.19 40.39
C ALA A 179 61.66 -2.36 40.34
N ILE A 180 61.71 -3.10 39.23
CA ILE A 180 62.67 -4.19 39.00
C ILE A 180 64.09 -3.63 38.91
N SER A 181 64.30 -2.48 38.27
CA SER A 181 65.61 -1.80 38.23
C SER A 181 66.05 -1.31 39.62
N GLY A 182 65.12 -0.81 40.45
CA GLY A 182 65.38 -0.46 41.84
C GLY A 182 65.78 -1.66 42.71
N LEU A 183 65.04 -2.76 42.59
CA LEU A 183 65.33 -4.02 43.30
C LEU A 183 66.63 -4.70 42.81
N ALA A 184 66.92 -4.65 41.51
CA ALA A 184 68.16 -5.15 40.93
C ALA A 184 69.40 -4.36 41.41
N LYS A 185 69.25 -3.05 41.64
CA LYS A 185 70.31 -2.23 42.25
C LYS A 185 70.53 -2.57 43.73
N GLN A 186 69.48 -2.91 44.46
CA GLN A 186 69.55 -3.16 45.91
C GLN A 186 69.97 -4.61 46.25
N TYR A 187 69.64 -5.60 45.41
CA TYR A 187 70.00 -7.02 45.59
C TYR A 187 70.45 -7.71 44.28
N PRO A 188 71.61 -7.33 43.71
CA PRO A 188 72.05 -7.81 42.39
C PRO A 188 72.30 -9.33 42.33
N LYS A 189 72.85 -9.92 43.40
CA LYS A 189 73.22 -11.35 43.44
C LYS A 189 72.02 -12.29 43.56
N GLN A 190 70.89 -11.82 44.10
CA GLN A 190 69.66 -12.60 44.21
C GLN A 190 68.82 -12.49 42.92
N MET A 191 68.79 -11.31 42.29
CA MET A 191 68.10 -11.10 41.02
C MET A 191 68.74 -11.83 39.84
N GLN A 192 70.06 -12.04 39.84
CA GLN A 192 70.73 -12.81 38.78
C GLN A 192 70.31 -14.28 38.76
N GLY A 193 69.98 -14.87 39.91
CA GLY A 193 69.41 -16.22 40.01
C GLY A 193 67.93 -16.28 39.61
N ILE A 194 67.17 -15.22 39.92
CA ILE A 194 65.72 -15.14 39.66
C ILE A 194 65.41 -14.79 38.20
N ALA A 195 66.23 -13.97 37.54
CA ALA A 195 66.10 -13.69 36.10
C ALA A 195 66.36 -14.94 35.23
N GLY A 196 67.26 -15.82 35.67
CA GLY A 196 67.50 -17.12 35.03
C GLY A 196 66.30 -18.07 35.10
N THR A 197 65.44 -17.94 36.12
CA THR A 197 64.24 -18.76 36.31
C THR A 197 62.95 -18.10 35.82
N LEU A 198 62.87 -16.76 35.75
CA LEU A 198 61.75 -16.04 35.15
C LEU A 198 61.85 -15.93 33.62
N GLY A 199 63.06 -15.95 33.06
CA GLY A 199 63.26 -16.10 31.61
C GLY A 199 62.67 -17.40 31.06
N SER A 200 62.55 -18.45 31.89
CA SER A 200 61.88 -19.71 31.54
C SER A 200 60.37 -19.72 31.82
N LEU A 201 59.83 -18.80 32.64
CA LEU A 201 58.38 -18.67 32.88
C LEU A 201 57.71 -17.68 31.91
N GLY A 202 58.46 -16.84 31.20
CA GLY A 202 57.91 -15.82 30.29
C GLY A 202 57.51 -16.30 28.90
N LEU A 203 57.70 -17.59 28.56
CA LEU A 203 57.45 -18.10 27.20
C LEU A 203 56.57 -19.34 27.11
N ASN A 204 56.11 -19.93 28.21
CA ASN A 204 55.23 -21.10 28.17
C ASN A 204 54.25 -21.07 29.35
N GLU A 205 53.10 -20.42 29.17
CA GLU A 205 51.81 -20.71 29.82
C GLU A 205 50.80 -19.62 29.39
N THR A 206 50.36 -19.66 28.13
CA THR A 206 48.98 -19.27 27.83
C THR A 206 48.13 -20.47 28.22
N ASP A 207 47.60 -20.41 29.43
CA ASP A 207 46.53 -21.29 29.86
C ASP A 207 45.42 -21.26 28.82
N ARG A 208 45.12 -22.47 28.32
CA ARG A 208 44.00 -22.76 27.45
C ARG A 208 42.70 -22.47 28.21
N ASN A 209 42.19 -21.25 28.10
CA ASN A 209 40.77 -21.01 28.26
C ASN A 209 40.07 -21.51 26.98
N ILE A 210 39.69 -22.77 27.06
CA ILE A 210 38.77 -23.45 26.15
C ILE A 210 37.42 -22.75 26.34
N ASN A 211 37.07 -21.80 25.46
CA ASN A 211 35.67 -21.51 25.05
C ASN A 211 35.49 -20.41 23.98
N ASP A 212 36.52 -19.70 23.52
CA ASP A 212 36.35 -18.62 22.51
C ASP A 212 36.84 -18.98 21.08
N SER A 213 36.92 -20.28 20.74
CA SER A 213 37.51 -20.72 19.46
C SER A 213 36.63 -20.41 18.24
N GLU A 214 35.30 -20.51 18.33
CA GLU A 214 34.47 -20.50 17.12
C GLU A 214 34.30 -19.11 16.50
N GLU A 215 34.16 -18.05 17.29
CA GLU A 215 34.04 -16.68 16.76
C GLU A 215 35.38 -16.09 16.32
N ASN A 216 36.47 -16.45 17.01
CA ASN A 216 37.82 -16.02 16.62
C ASN A 216 38.31 -16.78 15.38
N ASP A 217 38.00 -18.08 15.26
CA ASP A 217 38.35 -18.85 14.04
C ASP A 217 37.51 -18.38 12.84
N TYR A 218 36.24 -18.01 13.03
CA TYR A 218 35.43 -17.44 11.95
C TYR A 218 35.92 -16.04 11.55
N SER A 219 36.31 -15.20 12.51
CA SER A 219 36.86 -13.87 12.24
C SER A 219 38.23 -13.94 11.58
N LEU A 220 39.06 -14.90 11.99
CA LEU A 220 40.35 -15.20 11.35
C LEU A 220 40.14 -15.75 9.94
N GLN A 221 39.17 -16.64 9.71
CA GLN A 221 38.84 -17.13 8.37
C GLN A 221 38.28 -16.02 7.46
N VAL A 222 37.48 -15.09 8.00
CA VAL A 222 36.99 -13.93 7.24
C VAL A 222 38.14 -12.97 6.92
N LEU A 223 39.07 -12.76 7.85
CA LEU A 223 40.28 -11.95 7.63
C LEU A 223 41.26 -12.61 6.64
N GLU A 224 41.40 -13.93 6.70
CA GLU A 224 42.22 -14.71 5.78
C GLU A 224 41.60 -14.69 4.37
N HIS A 225 40.28 -14.84 4.26
CA HIS A 225 39.57 -14.66 2.99
C HIS A 225 39.62 -13.23 2.44
N LEU A 226 39.54 -12.21 3.31
CA LEU A 226 39.65 -10.81 2.90
C LEU A 226 41.08 -10.45 2.48
N SER A 227 42.10 -11.03 3.11
CA SER A 227 43.50 -10.83 2.72
C SER A 227 43.90 -11.62 1.47
N GLU A 228 43.26 -12.77 1.19
CA GLU A 228 43.41 -13.48 -0.08
C GLU A 228 42.71 -12.79 -1.26
N LEU A 229 41.60 -12.08 -1.01
CA LEU A 229 40.81 -11.44 -2.07
C LEU A 229 41.26 -10.02 -2.45
N PHE A 230 42.08 -9.37 -1.61
CA PHE A 230 42.55 -8.01 -1.84
C PHE A 230 44.07 -7.90 -1.67
N THR A 231 44.76 -7.41 -2.69
CA THR A 231 46.14 -6.93 -2.51
C THR A 231 46.15 -5.75 -1.55
N GLU A 232 47.21 -5.59 -0.75
CA GLU A 232 47.35 -4.59 0.32
C GLU A 232 46.99 -3.15 -0.15
N GLU A 233 47.34 -2.80 -1.40
CA GLU A 233 46.97 -1.53 -2.05
C GLU A 233 45.45 -1.36 -2.29
N GLN A 234 44.73 -2.44 -2.59
CA GLN A 234 43.28 -2.40 -2.80
C GLN A 234 42.52 -2.31 -1.48
N PHE A 235 43.04 -2.92 -0.42
CA PHE A 235 42.47 -2.78 0.92
C PHE A 235 42.65 -1.34 1.45
N GLU A 236 43.82 -0.75 1.26
CA GLU A 236 44.07 0.66 1.62
C GLU A 236 43.16 1.62 0.82
N GLN A 237 42.95 1.36 -0.47
CA GLN A 237 42.01 2.12 -1.30
C GLN A 237 40.55 1.98 -0.82
N VAL A 238 40.11 0.77 -0.44
CA VAL A 238 38.75 0.55 0.07
C VAL A 238 38.56 1.22 1.44
N VAL A 239 39.56 1.19 2.31
CA VAL A 239 39.53 1.88 3.60
C VAL A 239 39.51 3.39 3.41
N GLN A 240 40.33 3.95 2.51
CA GLN A 240 40.25 5.37 2.14
C GLN A 240 38.90 5.74 1.53
N LEU A 241 38.33 4.89 0.68
CA LEU A 241 37.01 5.12 0.10
C LEU A 241 35.92 5.08 1.18
N MET A 242 36.01 4.17 2.15
CA MET A 242 35.09 4.09 3.29
C MET A 242 35.20 5.28 4.24
N ILE A 243 36.41 5.83 4.43
CA ILE A 243 36.63 7.06 5.20
C ILE A 243 36.05 8.27 4.47
N GLN A 244 36.30 8.41 3.16
CA GLN A 244 35.71 9.48 2.33
C GLN A 244 34.19 9.37 2.23
N LEU A 245 33.66 8.14 2.13
CA LEU A 245 32.23 7.88 2.14
C LEU A 245 31.64 8.21 3.53
N GLY A 246 32.35 7.87 4.61
CA GLY A 246 31.96 8.22 5.98
C GLY A 246 31.97 9.72 6.27
N GLU A 247 32.90 10.46 5.68
CA GLU A 247 32.92 11.94 5.72
C GLU A 247 31.79 12.55 4.87
N GLN A 248 31.54 12.04 3.66
CA GLN A 248 30.41 12.50 2.82
C GLN A 248 29.04 12.14 3.39
N ILE A 249 28.89 11.00 4.07
CA ILE A 249 27.65 10.57 4.72
C ILE A 249 27.30 11.46 5.91
N LYS A 250 28.29 12.06 6.59
CA LYS A 250 28.05 13.03 7.67
C LYS A 250 27.51 14.37 7.16
N GLU A 251 27.78 14.74 5.91
CA GLU A 251 27.40 16.04 5.36
C GLU A 251 26.14 16.00 4.49
N ASP A 252 25.77 14.86 3.91
CA ASP A 252 24.73 14.82 2.87
C ASP A 252 23.68 13.70 3.10
N ASP A 253 22.65 14.00 3.90
CA ASP A 253 21.41 13.21 4.04
C ASP A 253 20.75 12.88 2.69
N ASN A 254 20.98 13.73 1.67
CA ASN A 254 20.49 13.53 0.30
C ASN A 254 21.16 12.35 -0.42
N LEU A 255 22.40 12.01 -0.08
CA LEU A 255 23.13 10.90 -0.71
C LEU A 255 22.60 9.57 -0.17
N ILE A 256 22.28 9.49 1.13
CA ILE A 256 21.60 8.35 1.75
C ILE A 256 20.22 8.15 1.11
N GLN A 257 19.45 9.22 0.86
CA GLN A 257 18.16 9.12 0.18
C GLN A 257 18.29 8.64 -1.27
N LYS A 258 19.31 9.10 -2.01
CA LYS A 258 19.57 8.63 -3.39
C LYS A 258 20.03 7.18 -3.40
N ILE A 259 20.91 6.77 -2.50
CA ILE A 259 21.35 5.38 -2.36
C ILE A 259 20.14 4.48 -2.00
N GLY A 260 19.31 4.91 -1.05
CA GLY A 260 18.06 4.21 -0.71
C GLY A 260 17.09 4.13 -1.88
N TYR A 261 16.98 5.18 -2.69
CA TYR A 261 16.18 5.17 -3.91
C TYR A 261 16.69 4.16 -4.94
N TYR A 262 18.00 4.11 -5.20
CA TYR A 262 18.58 3.15 -6.14
C TYR A 262 18.54 1.70 -5.64
N LEU A 263 18.67 1.48 -4.33
CA LEU A 263 18.48 0.17 -3.70
C LEU A 263 17.04 -0.32 -3.86
N ASN A 264 16.05 0.55 -3.60
CA ASN A 264 14.64 0.22 -3.83
C ASN A 264 14.34 -0.06 -5.30
N GLN A 265 14.97 0.67 -6.23
CA GLN A 265 14.78 0.45 -7.66
C GLN A 265 15.41 -0.87 -8.14
N LEU A 266 16.54 -1.27 -7.55
CA LEU A 266 17.16 -2.58 -7.80
C LEU A 266 16.32 -3.72 -7.22
N GLN A 267 15.71 -3.51 -6.05
CA GLN A 267 14.83 -4.50 -5.42
C GLN A 267 13.54 -4.71 -6.24
N GLN A 268 12.91 -3.63 -6.72
CA GLN A 268 11.75 -3.71 -7.61
C GLN A 268 12.09 -4.40 -8.94
N LYS A 269 13.27 -4.14 -9.51
CA LYS A 269 13.74 -4.85 -10.72
C LYS A 269 13.99 -6.33 -10.48
N LYS A 270 14.36 -6.73 -9.25
CA LYS A 270 14.55 -8.13 -8.88
C LYS A 270 13.20 -8.84 -8.72
N GLU A 271 12.24 -8.20 -8.06
CA GLU A 271 10.85 -8.71 -7.95
C GLU A 271 10.18 -8.85 -9.32
N GLN A 272 10.37 -7.90 -10.24
CA GLN A 272 9.85 -8.00 -11.61
C GLN A 272 10.51 -9.12 -12.42
N ARG A 273 11.82 -9.40 -12.23
CA ARG A 273 12.50 -10.52 -12.89
C ARG A 273 12.04 -11.89 -12.37
N ASP A 274 11.67 -11.97 -11.10
CA ASP A 274 11.18 -13.21 -10.49
C ASP A 274 9.70 -13.49 -10.85
N GLU A 275 8.93 -12.46 -11.22
CA GLU A 275 7.56 -12.60 -11.78
C GLU A 275 7.54 -12.95 -13.27
N GLU A 276 8.52 -12.52 -14.07
CA GLU A 276 8.62 -12.91 -15.50
C GLU A 276 9.21 -14.32 -15.73
N SER A 277 9.71 -14.97 -14.68
CA SER A 277 10.29 -16.33 -14.73
C SER A 277 9.34 -17.43 -14.22
N LYS A 278 8.04 -17.15 -14.05
CA LYS A 278 6.98 -18.12 -13.77
C LYS A 278 5.94 -18.16 -14.88
#